data_AF-A0A1Y1S633-F1
#
_entry.id   AF-A0A1Y1S633-F1
#
_cell.length_a   1.000
_cell.length_b   1.000
_cell.length_c   1.000
_cell.angle_alpha   90.00
_cell.angle_beta   90.00
_cell.angle_gamma   90.00
#
_symmetry.space_group_name_H-M   'P 1'
#
loop_
_entity.id
_entity.type
_entity.pdbx_description
1 polymer ?
#
loop_
_entity_poly.entity_id
_entity_poly.type
_entity_poly.pdbx_seq_one_letter_code
_entity_poly.pdbx_strand_id
1 'polypeptide(L)'
;MNFDDVNYKLPEFNRIQFEKTIEVDGSICNTYCTDKMIVYATETTVYAYDGKKNSKIYNSTIKITTIYAHDDVIYIGFNTNETLFITLSKTVIGKCEMNDAIIAFKKVQDCLLILTPNCIHIYDLKTNRILKEFRLFINLIGIEEYDGRLYVLDKNKIKQIEINNLEMKIIEEKYKFRTKMMSGFRMIKNGCIGFGETRIYVITENGKVDKISHYKSITDILICCNSIYTASKDHHIKAFDFNLKRCSSVNIREPAQNIAFIRDDLYVIGQSGIYIKKKKVPLKIKEDEAKIRKLTDFEEKLTVNTFGRNSKQRNEWERHLMHHNHKKAFALVFAEGDLSNIYSVMKYLYEKRQLKSLLVDQKESFVMEFTGFIVDYFYISDLQPILIECMVILASLYARLLKTKAFDELLELFGNVLEDEIEFGELKIRTVSFLESFMQ
;
A
#
# COMPACT_ATOMS: atom_id res chain seq x y z
N MET A 1 -22.05 1.99 34.13
CA MET A 1 -22.70 2.04 32.81
C MET A 1 -22.06 0.93 31.98
N ASN A 2 -22.84 -0.07 31.54
CA ASN A 2 -22.32 -1.21 30.78
C ASN A 2 -21.93 -0.77 29.37
N PHE A 3 -20.84 -1.31 28.83
CA PHE A 3 -20.46 -1.14 27.43
C PHE A 3 -21.56 -1.72 26.52
N ASP A 4 -21.94 -0.98 25.48
CA ASP A 4 -22.83 -1.42 24.40
C ASP A 4 -22.26 -0.87 23.09
N ASP A 5 -21.78 -1.78 22.23
CA ASP A 5 -21.06 -1.47 20.98
C ASP A 5 -21.84 -0.53 20.05
N VAL A 6 -23.18 -0.56 20.11
CA VAL A 6 -24.04 0.33 19.31
C VAL A 6 -23.75 1.81 19.56
N ASN A 7 -23.30 2.16 20.78
CA ASN A 7 -23.03 3.54 21.18
C ASN A 7 -21.61 4.04 20.84
N TYR A 8 -20.70 3.15 20.44
CA TYR A 8 -19.29 3.49 20.24
C TYR A 8 -18.79 3.22 18.82
N LYS A 9 -19.72 3.10 17.86
CA LYS A 9 -19.34 2.89 16.45
C LYS A 9 -18.72 4.14 15.85
N LEU A 10 -17.67 3.92 15.05
CA LEU A 10 -17.05 4.97 14.27
C LEU A 10 -18.08 5.50 13.25
N PRO A 11 -18.44 6.80 13.28
CA PRO A 11 -19.39 7.39 12.34
C PRO A 11 -18.88 7.20 10.90
N GLU A 12 -19.48 6.22 10.21
CA GLU A 12 -19.17 5.79 8.84
C GLU A 12 -17.72 5.99 8.35
N PHE A 13 -16.83 5.09 8.79
CA PHE A 13 -15.64 4.71 8.00
C PHE A 13 -16.01 3.86 6.77
N ASN A 14 -17.30 3.82 6.39
CA ASN A 14 -17.85 3.04 5.29
C ASN A 14 -17.57 3.63 3.90
N ARG A 15 -16.73 4.65 3.79
CA ARG A 15 -16.10 4.98 2.51
C ARG A 15 -14.89 4.07 2.29
N ILE A 16 -15.13 2.75 2.23
CA ILE A 16 -14.21 1.84 1.55
C ILE A 16 -14.15 2.33 0.11
N GLN A 17 -13.15 3.18 -0.19
CA GLN A 17 -12.97 3.74 -1.52
C GLN A 17 -12.53 2.67 -2.52
N PHE A 18 -12.13 1.49 -2.03
CA PHE A 18 -11.56 0.40 -2.80
C PHE A 18 -12.28 -0.93 -2.54
N GLU A 19 -12.89 -1.50 -3.57
CA GLU A 19 -13.55 -2.81 -3.51
C GLU A 19 -12.59 -3.92 -3.92
N LYS A 20 -12.49 -4.98 -3.11
CA LYS A 20 -11.68 -6.17 -3.45
C LYS A 20 -12.36 -6.88 -4.62
N THR A 21 -11.74 -6.87 -5.79
CA THR A 21 -12.26 -7.52 -7.01
C THR A 21 -11.71 -8.93 -7.18
N ILE A 22 -10.51 -9.19 -6.65
CA ILE A 22 -9.87 -10.51 -6.69
C ILE A 22 -9.40 -10.86 -5.30
N GLU A 23 -9.72 -12.08 -4.88
CA GLU A 23 -9.13 -12.76 -3.74
C GLU A 23 -8.16 -13.82 -4.24
N VAL A 24 -6.99 -13.92 -3.59
CA VAL A 24 -5.93 -14.83 -3.98
C VAL A 24 -5.64 -15.77 -2.80
N ASP A 25 -5.60 -17.08 -3.10
CA ASP A 25 -5.15 -18.09 -2.16
C ASP A 25 -3.62 -18.00 -2.02
N GLY A 26 -3.16 -17.19 -1.06
CA GLY A 26 -1.75 -16.94 -0.76
C GLY A 26 -1.35 -15.47 -0.86
N SER A 27 -0.05 -15.20 -0.71
CA SER A 27 0.50 -13.85 -0.78
C SER A 27 0.92 -13.52 -2.21
N ILE A 28 0.47 -12.40 -2.74
CA ILE A 28 1.06 -11.77 -3.93
C ILE A 28 2.46 -11.29 -3.54
N CYS A 29 3.48 -11.76 -4.26
CA CYS A 29 4.89 -11.50 -3.98
C CYS A 29 5.56 -10.64 -5.06
N ASN A 30 5.09 -10.75 -6.30
CA ASN A 30 5.64 -10.02 -7.43
C ASN A 30 4.50 -9.48 -8.30
N THR A 31 4.70 -8.29 -8.87
CA THR A 31 3.69 -7.59 -9.67
C THR A 31 4.37 -6.85 -10.80
N TYR A 32 3.71 -6.82 -11.94
CA TYR A 32 4.06 -5.97 -13.07
C TYR A 32 2.81 -5.48 -13.76
N CYS A 33 2.73 -4.18 -13.99
CA CYS A 33 1.50 -3.52 -14.44
C CYS A 33 1.74 -2.88 -15.81
N THR A 34 0.82 -3.13 -16.74
CA THR A 34 0.72 -2.42 -18.01
C THR A 34 -0.56 -1.59 -18.05
N ASP A 35 -0.71 -0.75 -19.07
CA ASP A 35 -1.95 -0.02 -19.37
C ASP A 35 -3.18 -0.95 -19.59
N LYS A 36 -2.93 -2.22 -19.92
CA LYS A 36 -3.94 -3.23 -20.29
C LYS A 36 -4.21 -4.27 -19.21
N MET A 37 -3.24 -4.60 -18.37
CA MET A 37 -3.35 -5.71 -17.41
C MET A 37 -2.41 -5.58 -16.21
N ILE A 38 -2.79 -6.23 -15.12
CA ILE A 38 -1.92 -6.52 -13.98
C ILE A 38 -1.46 -7.98 -14.12
N VAL A 39 -0.16 -8.19 -14.24
CA VAL A 39 0.47 -9.50 -14.11
C VAL A 39 1.00 -9.61 -12.69
N TYR A 40 0.63 -10.67 -11.99
CA TYR A 40 1.06 -10.87 -10.61
C TYR A 40 1.40 -12.33 -10.35
N ALA A 41 2.29 -12.54 -9.39
CA ALA A 41 2.69 -13.87 -8.97
C ALA A 41 2.48 -14.07 -7.47
N THR A 42 1.95 -15.23 -7.11
CA THR A 42 2.17 -15.79 -5.77
C THR A 42 3.57 -16.43 -5.73
N GLU A 43 3.89 -17.16 -4.66
CA GLU A 43 5.21 -17.82 -4.54
C GLU A 43 5.55 -18.71 -5.75
N THR A 44 4.56 -19.37 -6.35
CA THR A 44 4.78 -20.36 -7.43
C THR A 44 3.85 -20.24 -8.63
N THR A 45 2.86 -19.34 -8.61
CA THR A 45 1.86 -19.23 -9.68
C THR A 45 1.82 -17.83 -10.25
N VAL A 46 1.76 -17.71 -11.59
CA VAL A 46 1.59 -16.44 -12.30
C VAL A 46 0.18 -16.31 -12.86
N TYR A 47 -0.41 -15.14 -12.65
CA TYR A 47 -1.73 -14.74 -13.12
C TYR A 47 -1.65 -13.46 -13.96
N ALA A 48 -2.59 -13.30 -14.88
CA ALA A 48 -2.81 -12.06 -15.62
C ALA A 48 -4.28 -11.63 -15.48
N TYR A 49 -4.49 -10.39 -15.06
CA TYR A 49 -5.80 -9.78 -14.85
C TYR A 49 -5.96 -8.53 -15.71
N ASP A 50 -6.99 -8.50 -16.56
CA ASP A 50 -7.26 -7.42 -17.52
C ASP A 50 -8.34 -6.42 -17.06
N GLY A 51 -8.65 -6.44 -15.75
CA GLY A 51 -9.76 -5.71 -15.15
C GLY A 51 -11.11 -6.45 -15.15
N LYS A 52 -11.24 -7.55 -15.92
CA LYS A 52 -12.48 -8.34 -16.02
C LYS A 52 -12.27 -9.81 -15.74
N LYS A 53 -11.24 -10.42 -16.34
CA LYS A 53 -10.93 -11.84 -16.27
C LYS A 53 -9.57 -12.03 -15.63
N ASN A 54 -9.54 -12.86 -14.59
CA ASN A 54 -8.31 -13.32 -13.98
C ASN A 54 -7.91 -14.68 -14.59
N SER A 55 -6.75 -14.75 -15.24
CA SER A 55 -6.28 -15.96 -15.93
C SER A 55 -5.01 -16.49 -15.30
N LYS A 56 -5.03 -17.73 -14.79
CA LYS A 56 -3.81 -18.45 -14.40
C LYS A 56 -2.98 -18.79 -15.64
N ILE A 57 -1.79 -18.20 -15.74
CA ILE A 57 -0.89 -18.33 -16.90
C ILE A 57 0.08 -19.49 -16.71
N TYR A 58 0.69 -19.58 -15.53
CA TYR A 58 1.75 -20.54 -15.25
C TYR A 58 1.74 -21.01 -13.80
N ASN A 59 2.17 -22.24 -13.55
CA ASN A 59 2.33 -22.83 -12.22
C ASN A 59 3.66 -23.57 -12.15
N SER A 60 4.45 -23.28 -11.12
CA SER A 60 5.74 -23.91 -10.86
C SER A 60 5.73 -24.68 -9.54
N THR A 61 6.74 -25.50 -9.33
CA THR A 61 7.15 -25.97 -7.99
C THR A 61 8.28 -25.12 -7.42
N ILE A 62 8.90 -24.28 -8.25
CA ILE A 62 10.03 -23.42 -7.92
C ILE A 62 9.51 -22.01 -7.61
N LYS A 63 10.16 -21.36 -6.64
CA LYS A 63 9.79 -20.01 -6.20
C LYS A 63 10.08 -18.97 -7.30
N ILE A 64 9.08 -18.15 -7.60
CA ILE A 64 9.17 -17.02 -8.51
C ILE A 64 9.77 -15.82 -7.76
N THR A 65 10.84 -15.25 -8.32
CA THR A 65 11.54 -14.11 -7.73
C THR A 65 11.24 -12.79 -8.40
N THR A 66 10.91 -12.80 -9.69
CA THR A 66 10.61 -11.58 -10.44
C THR A 66 9.74 -11.88 -11.66
N ILE A 67 8.92 -10.92 -12.07
CA ILE A 67 8.09 -11.00 -13.27
C ILE A 67 8.14 -9.68 -14.04
N TYR A 68 7.98 -9.77 -15.35
CA TYR A 68 7.86 -8.64 -16.24
C TYR A 68 6.93 -9.02 -17.39
N ALA A 69 6.16 -8.07 -17.91
CA ALA A 69 5.29 -8.32 -19.05
C ALA A 69 5.50 -7.26 -20.12
N HIS A 70 5.51 -7.67 -21.38
CA HIS A 70 5.55 -6.76 -22.51
C HIS A 70 4.73 -7.37 -23.64
N ASP A 71 3.79 -6.59 -24.17
CA ASP A 71 2.78 -7.06 -25.12
C ASP A 71 2.06 -8.33 -24.64
N ASP A 72 2.22 -9.44 -25.36
CA ASP A 72 1.60 -10.73 -25.06
C ASP A 72 2.56 -11.70 -24.35
N VAL A 73 3.77 -11.28 -23.99
CA VAL A 73 4.80 -12.13 -23.37
C VAL A 73 4.99 -11.76 -21.90
N ILE A 74 5.03 -12.78 -21.05
CA ILE A 74 5.40 -12.71 -19.64
C ILE A 74 6.75 -13.38 -19.45
N TYR A 75 7.66 -12.67 -18.80
CA TYR A 75 9.00 -13.10 -18.45
C TYR A 75 9.03 -13.40 -16.95
N ILE A 76 9.45 -14.60 -16.59
CA ILE A 76 9.42 -15.11 -15.22
C ILE A 76 10.85 -15.47 -14.83
N GLY A 77 11.32 -14.95 -13.69
CA GLY A 77 12.58 -15.34 -13.06
C GLY A 77 12.31 -16.20 -11.83
N PHE A 78 13.13 -17.23 -11.63
CA PHE A 78 13.03 -18.15 -10.50
C PHE A 78 14.21 -17.96 -9.53
N ASN A 79 14.04 -18.49 -8.30
CA ASN A 79 15.11 -18.51 -7.31
C ASN A 79 16.25 -19.50 -7.64
N THR A 80 16.07 -20.33 -8.66
CA THR A 80 17.10 -21.22 -9.25
C THR A 80 17.94 -20.51 -10.32
N ASN A 81 17.76 -19.20 -10.52
CA ASN A 81 18.39 -18.40 -11.57
C ASN A 81 17.94 -18.78 -13.00
N GLU A 82 16.96 -19.67 -13.13
CA GLU A 82 16.31 -19.97 -14.40
C GLU A 82 15.32 -18.86 -14.77
N THR A 83 15.08 -18.73 -16.08
CA THR A 83 14.06 -17.84 -16.63
C THR A 83 13.14 -18.60 -17.59
N LEU A 84 11.88 -18.19 -17.63
CA LEU A 84 10.87 -18.74 -18.53
C LEU A 84 10.11 -17.59 -19.21
N PHE A 85 9.95 -17.69 -20.52
CA PHE A 85 9.17 -16.73 -21.31
C PHE A 85 7.93 -17.44 -21.84
N ILE A 86 6.77 -16.91 -21.48
CA ILE A 86 5.48 -17.54 -21.77
C ILE A 86 4.50 -16.49 -22.28
N THR A 87 3.75 -16.81 -23.32
CA THR A 87 2.72 -15.92 -23.85
C THR A 87 1.46 -15.93 -22.98
N LEU A 88 0.59 -14.93 -23.14
CA LEU A 88 -0.75 -14.92 -22.54
C LEU A 88 -1.61 -16.11 -23.00
N SER A 89 -1.34 -16.65 -24.19
CA SER A 89 -1.93 -17.90 -24.68
C SER A 89 -1.34 -19.17 -24.04
N LYS A 90 -0.44 -19.01 -23.06
CA LYS A 90 0.24 -20.07 -22.30
C LYS A 90 1.22 -20.90 -23.12
N THR A 91 1.78 -20.31 -24.19
CA THR A 91 2.80 -20.95 -25.02
C THR A 91 4.18 -20.55 -24.49
N VAL A 92 5.01 -21.54 -24.14
CA VAL A 92 6.40 -21.28 -23.77
C VAL A 92 7.20 -20.99 -25.03
N ILE A 93 7.81 -19.81 -25.09
CA ILE A 93 8.57 -19.35 -26.27
C ILE A 93 10.07 -19.28 -26.03
N GLY A 94 10.51 -19.34 -24.78
CA GLY A 94 11.93 -19.31 -24.46
C GLY A 94 12.25 -19.65 -23.02
N LYS A 95 13.52 -20.00 -22.80
CA LYS A 95 14.10 -20.38 -21.51
C LYS A 95 15.59 -20.06 -21.55
N CYS A 96 16.14 -19.60 -20.44
CA CYS A 96 17.59 -19.57 -20.22
C CYS A 96 17.92 -19.56 -18.73
N GLU A 97 19.14 -19.98 -18.40
CA GLU A 97 19.67 -20.03 -17.04
C GLU A 97 20.75 -18.97 -16.87
N MET A 98 20.73 -18.29 -15.72
CA MET A 98 21.70 -17.28 -15.34
C MET A 98 22.61 -17.81 -14.23
N ASN A 99 23.81 -17.24 -14.11
CA ASN A 99 24.72 -17.58 -13.01
C ASN A 99 24.30 -16.94 -11.68
N ASP A 100 23.54 -15.85 -11.73
CA ASP A 100 23.13 -15.05 -10.59
C ASP A 100 21.61 -14.87 -10.56
N ALA A 101 21.08 -14.53 -9.38
CA ALA A 101 19.66 -14.26 -9.18
C ALA A 101 19.18 -13.13 -10.11
N ILE A 102 18.05 -13.35 -10.79
CA ILE A 102 17.44 -12.32 -11.63
C ILE A 102 16.72 -11.32 -10.73
N ILE A 103 17.04 -10.03 -10.91
CA ILE A 103 16.38 -8.94 -10.19
C ILE A 103 15.24 -8.31 -11.01
N ALA A 104 15.44 -8.18 -12.33
CA ALA A 104 14.48 -7.51 -13.20
C ALA A 104 14.67 -7.90 -14.67
N PHE A 105 13.65 -7.61 -15.47
CA PHE A 105 13.70 -7.67 -16.93
C PHE A 105 13.29 -6.32 -17.51
N LYS A 106 13.76 -6.02 -18.73
CA LYS A 106 13.30 -4.86 -19.50
C LYS A 106 13.41 -5.13 -20.99
N LYS A 107 12.30 -5.00 -21.73
CA LYS A 107 12.33 -5.03 -23.19
C LYS A 107 12.91 -3.71 -23.71
N VAL A 108 13.87 -3.78 -24.62
CA VAL A 108 14.43 -2.63 -25.34
C VAL A 108 14.57 -3.01 -26.81
N GLN A 109 13.85 -2.32 -27.68
CA GLN A 109 13.79 -2.63 -29.12
C GLN A 109 13.50 -4.12 -29.35
N ASP A 110 14.38 -4.86 -30.07
CA ASP A 110 14.26 -6.30 -30.33
C ASP A 110 14.90 -7.19 -29.26
N CYS A 111 15.64 -6.61 -28.30
CA CYS A 111 16.30 -7.37 -27.23
C CYS A 111 15.49 -7.39 -25.92
N LEU A 112 15.79 -8.36 -25.07
CA LEU A 112 15.39 -8.39 -23.67
C LEU A 112 16.64 -8.17 -22.81
N LEU A 113 16.59 -7.20 -21.90
CA LEU A 113 17.59 -7.04 -20.88
C LEU A 113 17.21 -7.89 -19.68
N ILE A 114 18.11 -8.78 -19.26
CA ILE A 114 17.98 -9.57 -18.03
C ILE A 114 18.99 -9.01 -17.03
N LEU A 115 18.51 -8.54 -15.89
CA LEU A 115 19.33 -7.90 -14.88
C LEU A 115 19.62 -8.88 -13.74
N THR A 116 20.88 -8.91 -13.34
CA THR A 116 21.36 -9.54 -12.10
C THR A 116 22.02 -8.46 -11.24
N PRO A 117 22.40 -8.72 -9.96
CA PRO A 117 22.95 -7.68 -9.09
C PRO A 117 24.19 -6.96 -9.66
N ASN A 118 25.01 -7.63 -10.47
CA ASN A 118 26.27 -7.05 -10.97
C ASN A 118 26.32 -6.91 -12.50
N CYS A 119 25.33 -7.45 -13.21
CA CYS A 119 25.38 -7.59 -14.66
C CYS A 119 24.06 -7.22 -15.34
N ILE A 120 24.17 -6.77 -16.58
CA ILE A 120 23.06 -6.73 -17.53
C ILE A 120 23.40 -7.67 -18.68
N HIS A 121 22.51 -8.61 -18.96
CA HIS A 121 22.60 -9.53 -20.09
C HIS A 121 21.68 -9.06 -21.21
N ILE A 122 22.19 -8.97 -22.43
CA ILE A 122 21.38 -8.78 -23.64
C ILE A 122 20.97 -10.16 -24.14
N TYR A 123 19.68 -10.43 -24.07
CA TYR A 123 19.07 -11.65 -24.57
C TYR A 123 18.34 -11.37 -25.88
N ASP A 124 18.67 -12.13 -26.92
CA ASP A 124 17.96 -12.05 -28.20
C ASP A 124 16.82 -13.07 -28.24
N LEU A 125 15.61 -12.55 -28.42
CA LEU A 125 14.39 -13.35 -28.48
C LEU A 125 14.30 -14.18 -29.78
N LYS A 126 14.98 -13.77 -30.85
CA LYS A 126 14.94 -14.51 -32.14
C LYS A 126 15.82 -15.75 -32.09
N THR A 127 17.05 -15.61 -31.59
CA THR A 127 17.99 -16.74 -31.46
C THR A 127 17.87 -17.51 -30.15
N ASN A 128 17.08 -16.99 -29.19
CA ASN A 128 16.87 -17.57 -27.86
C ASN A 128 18.21 -17.79 -27.11
N ARG A 129 19.11 -16.80 -27.18
CA ARG A 129 20.46 -16.83 -26.61
C ARG A 129 20.86 -15.48 -26.01
N ILE A 130 21.76 -15.54 -25.02
CA ILE A 130 22.47 -14.37 -24.52
C ILE A 130 23.50 -13.95 -25.57
N LEU A 131 23.40 -12.71 -26.05
CA LEU A 131 24.35 -12.14 -27.01
C LEU A 131 25.55 -11.50 -26.30
N LYS A 132 25.31 -10.86 -25.15
CA LYS A 132 26.34 -10.11 -24.43
C LYS A 132 26.02 -9.99 -22.94
N GLU A 133 27.07 -9.88 -22.14
CA GLU A 133 27.02 -9.58 -20.72
C GLU A 133 27.88 -8.35 -20.41
N PHE A 134 27.36 -7.45 -19.57
CA PHE A 134 28.08 -6.26 -19.11
C PHE A 134 28.25 -6.26 -17.59
N ARG A 135 29.50 -6.40 -17.13
CA ARG A 135 29.88 -6.40 -15.70
C ARG A 135 30.40 -5.03 -15.25
N LEU A 136 29.53 -4.02 -15.29
CA LEU A 136 29.90 -2.62 -15.02
C LEU A 136 29.26 -2.06 -13.74
N PHE A 137 28.58 -2.90 -12.96
CA PHE A 137 27.72 -2.48 -11.86
C PHE A 137 28.16 -3.10 -10.53
N ILE A 138 27.84 -2.41 -9.44
CA ILE A 138 28.22 -2.82 -8.07
C ILE A 138 27.04 -3.50 -7.38
N ASN A 139 25.83 -2.97 -7.55
CA ASN A 139 24.60 -3.53 -7.03
C ASN A 139 23.40 -2.91 -7.76
N LEU A 140 23.03 -3.46 -8.91
CA LEU A 140 21.83 -3.07 -9.64
C LEU A 140 20.58 -3.35 -8.80
N ILE A 141 19.67 -2.38 -8.82
CA ILE A 141 18.40 -2.42 -8.10
C ILE A 141 17.24 -2.39 -9.09
N GLY A 142 17.38 -1.60 -10.17
CA GLY A 142 16.34 -1.49 -11.17
C GLY A 142 16.78 -0.75 -12.43
N ILE A 143 15.92 -0.81 -13.44
CA ILE A 143 16.08 -0.15 -14.72
C ILE A 143 14.76 0.49 -15.13
N GLU A 144 14.84 1.61 -15.80
CA GLU A 144 13.69 2.32 -16.33
C GLU A 144 14.02 2.93 -17.69
N GLU A 145 13.00 3.03 -18.53
CA GLU A 145 13.08 3.75 -19.80
C GLU A 145 12.21 5.00 -19.70
N TYR A 146 12.78 6.14 -20.06
CA TYR A 146 12.10 7.42 -20.06
C TYR A 146 12.58 8.25 -21.24
N ASP A 147 11.64 8.76 -22.04
CA ASP A 147 11.92 9.57 -23.23
C ASP A 147 12.95 8.90 -24.18
N GLY A 148 12.77 7.59 -24.41
CA GLY A 148 13.65 6.78 -25.27
C GLY A 148 15.06 6.52 -24.70
N ARG A 149 15.33 6.90 -23.45
CA ARG A 149 16.62 6.71 -22.77
C ARG A 149 16.50 5.71 -21.63
N LEU A 150 17.56 4.94 -21.40
CA LEU A 150 17.63 3.96 -20.32
C LEU A 150 18.39 4.52 -19.12
N TYR A 151 17.80 4.30 -17.94
CA TYR A 151 18.36 4.69 -16.66
C TYR A 151 18.45 3.45 -15.78
N VAL A 152 19.55 3.31 -15.05
CA VAL A 152 19.74 2.22 -14.10
C VAL A 152 20.07 2.76 -12.72
N LEU A 153 19.50 2.15 -11.69
CA LEU A 153 19.86 2.41 -10.30
C LEU A 153 20.88 1.37 -9.87
N ASP A 154 22.12 1.82 -9.71
CA ASP A 154 23.24 1.03 -9.22
C ASP A 154 23.64 1.55 -7.84
N LYS A 155 23.31 0.77 -6.80
CA LYS A 155 23.40 1.13 -5.39
C LYS A 155 22.55 2.36 -5.07
N ASN A 156 23.18 3.53 -5.09
CA ASN A 156 22.57 4.84 -4.77
C ASN A 156 22.83 5.86 -5.88
N LYS A 157 23.11 5.38 -7.09
CA LYS A 157 23.45 6.21 -8.24
C LYS A 157 22.54 5.86 -9.39
N ILE A 158 21.92 6.87 -9.97
CA ILE A 158 21.18 6.71 -11.23
C ILE A 158 22.13 7.05 -12.36
N LYS A 159 22.38 6.08 -13.24
CA LYS A 159 23.25 6.19 -14.40
C LYS A 159 22.41 6.13 -15.66
N GLN A 160 22.65 7.04 -16.60
CA GLN A 160 22.11 6.91 -17.95
C GLN A 160 22.99 5.93 -18.73
N ILE A 161 22.37 4.93 -19.35
CA ILE A 161 23.06 3.97 -20.22
C ILE A 161 22.52 4.06 -21.63
N GLU A 162 23.39 3.75 -22.58
CA GLU A 162 23.06 3.58 -23.98
C GLU A 162 23.53 2.22 -24.43
N ILE A 163 22.70 1.54 -25.23
CA ILE A 163 22.98 0.22 -25.78
C ILE A 163 22.88 0.33 -27.30
N ASN A 164 24.03 0.34 -27.97
CA ASN A 164 24.12 0.40 -29.43
C ASN A 164 24.97 -0.77 -29.92
N ASN A 165 24.49 -1.54 -30.90
CA ASN A 165 25.25 -2.64 -31.53
C ASN A 165 25.92 -3.61 -30.53
N LEU A 166 25.22 -4.01 -29.45
CA LEU A 166 25.75 -4.87 -28.38
C LEU A 166 26.94 -4.27 -27.61
N GLU A 167 27.13 -2.96 -27.67
CA GLU A 167 27.99 -2.20 -26.78
C GLU A 167 27.12 -1.39 -25.81
N MET A 168 27.54 -1.36 -24.55
CA MET A 168 26.89 -0.56 -23.52
C MET A 168 27.86 0.51 -23.05
N LYS A 169 27.39 1.76 -23.04
CA LYS A 169 28.12 2.89 -22.50
C LYS A 169 27.34 3.53 -21.37
N ILE A 170 28.01 3.80 -20.25
CA ILE A 170 27.50 4.73 -19.24
C ILE A 170 27.74 6.13 -19.81
N ILE A 171 26.65 6.84 -20.14
CA ILE A 171 26.76 8.20 -20.66
C ILE A 171 27.11 9.16 -19.53
N GLU A 172 26.37 9.07 -18.42
CA GLU A 172 26.46 10.03 -17.32
C GLU A 172 25.97 9.40 -16.01
N GLU A 173 26.58 9.79 -14.89
CA GLU A 173 26.02 9.61 -13.55
C GLU A 173 25.16 10.84 -13.23
N LYS A 174 23.84 10.73 -13.37
CA LYS A 174 22.93 11.88 -13.23
C LYS A 174 22.68 12.26 -11.77
N TYR A 175 22.44 11.27 -10.91
CA TYR A 175 21.97 11.52 -9.55
C TYR A 175 22.66 10.60 -8.54
N LYS A 176 23.05 11.15 -7.39
CA LYS A 176 23.69 10.41 -6.29
C LYS A 176 22.97 10.68 -4.98
N PHE A 177 22.47 9.61 -4.34
CA PHE A 177 21.80 9.65 -3.05
C PHE A 177 22.82 9.38 -1.93
N ARG A 178 23.00 10.35 -1.02
CA ARG A 178 24.01 10.27 0.05
C ARG A 178 23.59 9.42 1.25
N THR A 179 22.30 9.17 1.44
CA THR A 179 21.75 8.66 2.70
C THR A 179 20.71 7.57 2.40
N LYS A 180 21.01 6.35 2.88
CA LYS A 180 20.22 5.10 2.78
C LYS A 180 20.13 4.48 1.37
N MET A 181 19.97 3.15 1.35
CA MET A 181 19.86 2.36 0.14
C MET A 181 18.49 2.60 -0.50
N MET A 182 18.49 2.85 -1.81
CA MET A 182 17.26 3.05 -2.58
C MET A 182 16.63 1.70 -2.89
N SER A 183 15.30 1.62 -2.85
CA SER A 183 14.55 0.41 -3.23
C SER A 183 14.06 0.49 -4.68
N GLY A 184 13.90 1.71 -5.21
CA GLY A 184 13.54 1.92 -6.60
C GLY A 184 13.51 3.40 -6.98
N PHE A 185 13.19 3.66 -8.25
CA PHE A 185 13.11 5.00 -8.79
C PHE A 185 12.13 5.08 -9.97
N ARG A 186 11.74 6.31 -10.31
CA ARG A 186 10.99 6.72 -11.49
C ARG A 186 11.60 7.98 -12.09
N MET A 187 11.73 8.05 -13.41
CA MET A 187 12.25 9.21 -14.12
C MET A 187 11.12 10.19 -14.43
N ILE A 188 11.43 11.49 -14.39
CA ILE A 188 10.52 12.58 -14.74
C ILE A 188 11.23 13.58 -15.65
N LYS A 189 10.45 14.44 -16.32
CA LYS A 189 10.95 15.33 -17.38
C LYS A 189 12.22 16.09 -17.01
N ASN A 190 12.28 16.60 -15.78
CA ASN A 190 13.39 17.43 -15.27
C ASN A 190 14.03 16.82 -14.01
N GLY A 191 14.06 15.49 -13.87
CA GLY A 191 14.49 14.89 -12.61
C GLY A 191 14.29 13.38 -12.48
N CYS A 192 14.35 12.92 -11.23
CA CYS A 192 13.92 11.60 -10.83
C CYS A 192 13.21 11.63 -9.47
N ILE A 193 12.36 10.64 -9.25
CA ILE A 193 11.78 10.32 -7.96
C ILE A 193 12.37 9.00 -7.52
N GLY A 194 12.95 9.00 -6.35
CA GLY A 194 13.46 7.79 -5.72
C GLY A 194 12.63 7.44 -4.49
N PHE A 195 12.59 6.17 -4.13
CA PHE A 195 12.10 5.74 -2.82
C PHE A 195 13.05 4.75 -2.16
N GLY A 196 13.19 4.87 -0.85
CA GLY A 196 13.83 3.88 0.01
C GLY A 196 12.79 3.17 0.86
N GLU A 197 13.20 2.72 2.04
CA GLU A 197 12.30 2.04 2.96
C GLU A 197 11.11 2.93 3.36
N THR A 198 11.30 4.04 4.07
CA THR A 198 10.18 4.89 4.53
C THR A 198 10.13 6.27 3.86
N ARG A 199 11.14 6.57 3.04
CA ARG A 199 11.38 7.92 2.48
C ARG A 199 11.19 7.95 0.97
N ILE A 200 10.62 9.05 0.50
CA ILE A 200 10.59 9.45 -0.90
C ILE A 200 11.51 10.64 -1.12
N TYR A 201 12.13 10.67 -2.29
CA TYR A 201 13.10 11.67 -2.72
C TYR A 201 12.66 12.21 -4.07
N VAL A 202 12.61 13.53 -4.21
CA VAL A 202 12.44 14.19 -5.51
C VAL A 202 13.72 14.95 -5.80
N ILE A 203 14.39 14.59 -6.89
CA ILE A 203 15.59 15.29 -7.35
C ILE A 203 15.27 15.92 -8.70
N THR A 204 15.34 17.24 -8.76
CA THR A 204 15.18 18.03 -9.99
C THR A 204 16.37 18.95 -10.19
N GLU A 205 16.42 19.65 -11.32
CA GLU A 205 17.38 20.74 -11.54
C GLU A 205 17.27 21.85 -10.48
N ASN A 206 16.08 22.07 -9.92
CA ASN A 206 15.81 23.11 -8.92
C ASN A 206 16.24 22.71 -7.50
N GLY A 207 16.67 21.46 -7.30
CA GLY A 207 17.13 20.96 -6.01
C GLY A 207 16.58 19.58 -5.65
N LYS A 208 16.88 19.17 -4.42
CA LYS A 208 16.46 17.92 -3.82
C LYS A 208 15.51 18.19 -2.66
N VAL A 209 14.38 17.50 -2.65
CA VAL A 209 13.44 17.44 -1.52
C VAL A 209 13.30 15.98 -1.11
N ASP A 210 13.21 15.70 0.18
CA ASP A 210 12.88 14.37 0.69
C ASP A 210 11.99 14.44 1.93
N LYS A 211 11.16 13.40 2.11
CA LYS A 211 10.18 13.31 3.20
C LYS A 211 10.04 11.87 3.67
N ILE A 212 9.96 11.64 4.98
CA ILE A 212 9.43 10.37 5.50
C ILE A 212 7.94 10.34 5.19
N SER A 213 7.53 9.37 4.38
CA SER A 213 6.16 9.29 3.87
C SER A 213 5.35 8.17 4.52
N HIS A 214 6.00 7.12 5.01
CA HIS A 214 5.36 5.90 5.53
C HIS A 214 6.06 5.40 6.79
N TYR A 215 5.31 4.72 7.67
CA TYR A 215 5.89 4.10 8.88
C TYR A 215 6.59 2.78 8.55
N LYS A 216 6.04 2.03 7.58
CA LYS A 216 6.65 0.80 7.05
C LYS A 216 7.21 1.02 5.64
N SER A 217 7.85 -0.03 5.12
CA SER A 217 8.52 0.02 3.83
C SER A 217 7.54 0.34 2.68
N ILE A 218 7.90 1.33 1.87
CA ILE A 218 7.31 1.64 0.57
C ILE A 218 7.60 0.47 -0.35
N THR A 219 6.56 -0.06 -0.97
CA THR A 219 6.66 -1.21 -1.87
C THR A 219 6.69 -0.79 -3.34
N ASP A 220 6.01 0.30 -3.70
CA ASP A 220 6.03 0.84 -5.05
C ASP A 220 5.69 2.33 -5.10
N ILE A 221 6.07 2.96 -6.21
CA ILE A 221 5.68 4.32 -6.57
C ILE A 221 5.10 4.38 -7.99
N LEU A 222 4.11 5.25 -8.16
CA LEU A 222 3.45 5.50 -9.43
C LEU A 222 3.29 7.00 -9.64
N ILE A 223 3.62 7.49 -10.83
CA ILE A 223 3.46 8.90 -11.19
C ILE A 223 2.30 9.00 -12.16
N CYS A 224 1.27 9.75 -11.78
CA CYS A 224 0.09 9.96 -12.62
C CYS A 224 -0.52 11.33 -12.32
N CYS A 225 -1.03 12.02 -13.34
CA CYS A 225 -1.74 13.29 -13.19
C CYS A 225 -0.99 14.31 -12.31
N ASN A 226 0.31 14.48 -12.55
CA ASN A 226 1.22 15.35 -11.76
C ASN A 226 1.28 15.06 -10.25
N SER A 227 0.95 13.83 -9.84
CA SER A 227 1.02 13.38 -8.46
C SER A 227 1.90 12.14 -8.33
N ILE A 228 2.55 12.01 -7.18
CA ILE A 228 3.35 10.86 -6.77
C ILE A 228 2.49 10.01 -5.85
N TYR A 229 2.14 8.81 -6.28
CA TYR A 229 1.44 7.83 -5.45
C TYR A 229 2.45 6.85 -4.88
N THR A 230 2.34 6.57 -3.58
CA THR A 230 3.18 5.61 -2.86
C THR A 230 2.30 4.52 -2.26
N ALA A 231 2.70 3.25 -2.41
CA ALA A 231 2.11 2.12 -1.69
C ALA A 231 3.09 1.62 -0.63
N SER A 232 2.57 1.14 0.49
CA SER A 232 3.38 0.70 1.61
C SER A 232 2.78 -0.48 2.37
N LYS A 233 3.67 -1.18 3.08
CA LYS A 233 3.31 -2.27 4.01
C LYS A 233 2.53 -1.82 5.24
N ASP A 234 2.38 -0.51 5.46
CA ASP A 234 1.52 0.06 6.51
C ASP A 234 0.04 0.10 6.12
N HIS A 235 -0.33 -0.44 4.95
CA HIS A 235 -1.70 -0.49 4.42
C HIS A 235 -2.17 0.84 3.84
N HIS A 236 -1.28 1.83 3.74
CA HIS A 236 -1.60 3.15 3.19
C HIS A 236 -1.17 3.30 1.73
N ILE A 237 -1.98 4.06 1.03
CA ILE A 237 -1.62 4.72 -0.22
C ILE A 237 -1.68 6.22 -0.01
N LYS A 238 -0.57 6.90 -0.28
CA LYS A 238 -0.50 8.35 -0.14
C LYS A 238 -0.22 8.96 -1.51
N ALA A 239 -0.85 10.10 -1.78
CA ALA A 239 -0.57 10.90 -2.96
C ALA A 239 0.10 12.19 -2.53
N PHE A 240 1.17 12.58 -3.22
CA PHE A 240 1.92 13.79 -2.98
C PHE A 240 2.05 14.61 -4.26
N ASP A 241 2.24 15.91 -4.12
CA ASP A 241 2.78 16.72 -5.21
C ASP A 241 4.31 16.53 -5.34
N PHE A 242 4.92 17.20 -6.31
CA PHE A 242 6.38 17.14 -6.51
C PHE A 242 7.19 17.90 -5.45
N ASN A 243 6.54 18.68 -4.58
CA ASN A 243 7.16 19.27 -3.39
C ASN A 243 7.00 18.38 -2.15
N LEU A 244 6.48 17.16 -2.32
CA LEU A 244 6.21 16.20 -1.25
C LEU A 244 5.15 16.66 -0.24
N LYS A 245 4.27 17.59 -0.64
CA LYS A 245 3.08 17.92 0.14
C LYS A 245 2.01 16.86 -0.12
N ARG A 246 1.40 16.34 0.96
CA ARG A 246 0.40 15.27 0.87
C ARG A 246 -0.92 15.83 0.31
N CYS A 247 -1.34 15.30 -0.83
CA CYS A 247 -2.60 15.66 -1.48
C CYS A 247 -3.76 14.79 -1.00
N SER A 248 -3.50 13.49 -0.77
CA SER A 248 -4.52 12.56 -0.27
C SER A 248 -3.90 11.32 0.37
N SER A 249 -4.71 10.60 1.15
CA SER A 249 -4.35 9.32 1.77
C SER A 249 -5.56 8.40 1.75
N VAL A 250 -5.34 7.12 1.46
CA VAL A 250 -6.36 6.07 1.51
C VAL A 250 -5.77 4.82 2.15
N ASN A 251 -6.60 4.11 2.92
CA ASN A 251 -6.23 2.84 3.52
C ASN A 251 -6.90 1.69 2.79
N ILE A 252 -6.19 0.57 2.72
CA ILE A 252 -6.76 -0.74 2.41
C ILE A 252 -6.66 -1.63 3.66
N ARG A 253 -7.28 -2.81 3.61
CA ARG A 253 -7.37 -3.71 4.77
C ARG A 253 -6.11 -4.56 5.00
N GLU A 254 -5.08 -4.37 4.19
CA GLU A 254 -3.88 -5.20 4.19
C GLU A 254 -2.66 -4.44 3.63
N PRO A 255 -1.43 -4.98 3.75
CA PRO A 255 -0.24 -4.39 3.15
C PRO A 255 -0.40 -4.16 1.63
N ALA A 256 -0.22 -2.93 1.18
CA ALA A 256 -0.18 -2.63 -0.25
C ALA A 256 1.17 -3.10 -0.81
N GLN A 257 1.14 -3.82 -1.92
CA GLN A 257 2.31 -4.28 -2.65
C GLN A 257 2.60 -3.40 -3.86
N ASN A 258 1.57 -2.97 -4.60
CA ASN A 258 1.74 -2.21 -5.84
C ASN A 258 0.49 -1.35 -6.15
N ILE A 259 0.64 -0.34 -7.01
CA ILE A 259 -0.43 0.54 -7.50
C ILE A 259 -0.40 0.56 -9.02
N ALA A 260 -1.55 0.40 -9.66
CA ALA A 260 -1.65 0.34 -11.11
C ALA A 260 -2.82 1.18 -11.66
N PHE A 261 -2.68 1.63 -12.90
CA PHE A 261 -3.81 2.08 -13.72
C PHE A 261 -4.03 1.10 -14.86
N ILE A 262 -5.24 0.54 -14.97
CA ILE A 262 -5.70 -0.16 -16.17
C ILE A 262 -6.86 0.63 -16.74
N ARG A 263 -6.76 1.09 -18.00
CA ARG A 263 -7.85 1.81 -18.69
C ARG A 263 -8.51 2.90 -17.83
N ASP A 264 -7.68 3.76 -17.24
CA ASP A 264 -8.05 4.88 -16.34
C ASP A 264 -8.59 4.50 -14.95
N ASP A 265 -8.80 3.22 -14.67
CA ASP A 265 -9.21 2.75 -13.35
C ASP A 265 -7.98 2.51 -12.45
N LEU A 266 -8.01 3.08 -11.25
CA LEU A 266 -6.97 2.92 -10.23
C LEU A 266 -7.18 1.60 -9.49
N TYR A 267 -6.14 0.77 -9.51
CA TYR A 267 -6.06 -0.49 -8.79
C TYR A 267 -4.99 -0.42 -7.71
N VAL A 268 -5.28 -1.09 -6.61
CA VAL A 268 -4.36 -1.32 -5.51
C VAL A 268 -4.16 -2.81 -5.40
N ILE A 269 -2.92 -3.25 -5.46
CA ILE A 269 -2.59 -4.67 -5.32
C ILE A 269 -2.14 -4.85 -3.88
N GLY A 270 -3.00 -5.46 -3.07
CA GLY A 270 -2.68 -5.83 -1.70
C GLY A 270 -2.03 -7.21 -1.64
N GLN A 271 -1.72 -7.66 -0.42
CA GLN A 271 -1.06 -8.94 -0.21
C GLN A 271 -1.94 -10.15 -0.57
N SER A 272 -3.25 -10.10 -0.30
CA SER A 272 -4.21 -11.20 -0.53
C SER A 272 -5.22 -10.92 -1.64
N GLY A 273 -5.07 -9.81 -2.37
CA GLY A 273 -6.00 -9.49 -3.44
C GLY A 273 -5.71 -8.21 -4.22
N ILE A 274 -6.58 -7.96 -5.19
CA ILE A 274 -6.57 -6.75 -6.01
C ILE A 274 -7.84 -5.96 -5.71
N TYR A 275 -7.68 -4.67 -5.49
CA TYR A 275 -8.76 -3.75 -5.18
C TYR A 275 -8.90 -2.70 -6.29
N ILE A 276 -10.13 -2.33 -6.62
CA ILE A 276 -10.43 -1.24 -7.57
C ILE A 276 -11.10 -0.08 -6.85
N LYS A 277 -10.78 1.16 -7.24
CA LYS A 277 -11.50 2.32 -6.71
C LYS A 277 -13.00 2.22 -7.06
N LYS A 278 -13.88 2.26 -6.05
CA LYS A 278 -15.33 2.31 -6.26
C LYS A 278 -15.69 3.55 -7.08
N LYS A 279 -16.25 3.35 -8.27
CA LYS A 279 -16.94 4.42 -8.98
C LYS A 279 -18.15 4.83 -8.13
N LYS A 280 -18.30 6.13 -7.84
CA LYS A 280 -19.50 6.65 -7.17
C LYS A 280 -20.69 6.41 -8.11
N VAL A 281 -21.37 5.27 -7.94
CA VAL A 281 -22.68 5.08 -8.55
C VAL A 281 -23.64 5.90 -7.69
N PRO A 282 -24.38 6.88 -8.27
CA PRO A 282 -25.44 7.54 -7.53
C PRO A 282 -26.40 6.45 -7.03
N LEU A 283 -26.64 6.42 -5.72
CA LEU A 283 -27.63 5.55 -5.10
C LEU A 283 -28.97 5.81 -5.79
N LYS A 284 -29.35 4.94 -6.73
CA LYS A 284 -30.77 4.79 -7.05
C LYS A 284 -31.37 4.12 -5.83
N ILE A 285 -32.00 4.92 -4.99
CA ILE A 285 -32.93 4.44 -3.98
C ILE A 285 -33.96 3.63 -4.76
N LYS A 286 -33.83 2.30 -4.74
CA LYS A 286 -34.95 1.45 -5.10
C LYS A 286 -35.88 1.53 -3.90
N GLU A 287 -36.99 2.23 -4.08
CA GLU A 287 -38.15 2.02 -3.22
C GLU A 287 -38.51 0.54 -3.36
N ASP A 288 -38.20 -0.25 -2.34
CA ASP A 288 -38.70 -1.61 -2.23
C ASP A 288 -40.21 -1.51 -2.00
N GLU A 289 -40.99 -1.50 -3.08
CA GLU A 289 -42.40 -1.85 -3.00
C GLU A 289 -42.50 -3.31 -2.57
N ALA A 290 -42.69 -3.51 -1.26
CA ALA A 290 -43.03 -4.80 -0.70
C ALA A 290 -44.33 -5.31 -1.36
N LYS A 291 -44.21 -6.27 -2.27
CA LYS A 291 -45.36 -7.01 -2.80
C LYS A 291 -45.95 -7.85 -1.67
N ILE A 292 -47.02 -7.32 -1.06
CA ILE A 292 -47.87 -8.04 -0.10
C ILE A 292 -48.46 -9.25 -0.82
N ARG A 293 -48.00 -10.46 -0.44
CA ARG A 293 -48.70 -11.71 -0.79
C ARG A 293 -49.99 -11.73 0.01
N LYS A 294 -51.13 -11.86 -0.70
CA LYS A 294 -52.45 -12.11 -0.10
C LYS A 294 -52.36 -13.33 0.81
N LEU A 295 -52.59 -13.12 2.10
CA LEU A 295 -52.88 -14.18 3.07
C LEU A 295 -54.39 -14.43 3.02
N THR A 296 -54.78 -15.62 2.59
CA THR A 296 -56.12 -16.17 2.80
C THR A 296 -56.19 -16.85 4.16
N ASP A 297 -57.23 -16.47 4.89
CA ASP A 297 -58.01 -17.21 5.88
C ASP A 297 -57.37 -17.76 7.16
N PHE A 298 -57.76 -17.12 8.27
CA PHE A 298 -58.08 -17.66 9.60
C PHE A 298 -57.24 -18.83 10.15
N GLU A 299 -56.30 -18.50 11.05
CA GLU A 299 -56.23 -19.16 12.37
C GLU A 299 -55.84 -18.11 13.42
N GLU A 300 -56.78 -17.80 14.32
CA GLU A 300 -56.47 -17.15 15.59
C GLU A 300 -55.51 -18.05 16.38
N LYS A 301 -54.24 -17.65 16.48
CA LYS A 301 -53.34 -18.11 17.53
C LYS A 301 -52.83 -16.89 18.27
N LEU A 302 -53.24 -16.80 19.54
CA LEU A 302 -52.68 -15.88 20.53
C LEU A 302 -51.15 -15.82 20.39
N THR A 303 -50.61 -14.70 19.93
CA THR A 303 -49.20 -14.35 20.17
C THR A 303 -49.06 -13.97 21.64
N VAL A 304 -48.74 -14.97 22.46
CA VAL A 304 -48.06 -14.74 23.73
C VAL A 304 -46.79 -13.94 23.40
N ASN A 305 -46.67 -12.72 23.91
CA ASN A 305 -45.40 -12.00 23.92
C ASN A 305 -44.43 -12.76 24.81
N THR A 306 -43.76 -13.77 24.26
CA THR A 306 -42.52 -14.26 24.86
C THR A 306 -41.49 -13.16 24.65
N PHE A 307 -41.20 -12.42 25.71
CA PHE A 307 -39.96 -11.65 25.82
C PHE A 307 -38.81 -12.66 25.83
N GLY A 308 -38.48 -13.20 24.65
CA GLY A 308 -37.23 -13.90 24.42
C GLY A 308 -36.11 -12.91 24.69
N ARG A 309 -35.46 -13.05 25.85
CA ARG A 309 -34.14 -12.47 26.07
C ARG A 309 -33.19 -13.11 25.05
N ASN A 310 -33.13 -12.56 23.85
CA ASN A 310 -31.97 -12.72 22.99
C ASN A 310 -30.83 -11.95 23.65
N SER A 311 -30.21 -12.54 24.68
CA SER A 311 -28.93 -12.04 25.17
C SER A 311 -27.95 -12.21 24.03
N LYS A 312 -27.71 -11.14 23.26
CA LYS A 312 -26.69 -11.09 22.23
C LYS A 312 -25.40 -11.63 22.87
N GLN A 313 -24.89 -12.75 22.35
CA GLN A 313 -23.70 -13.38 22.90
C GLN A 313 -22.57 -12.35 22.76
N ARG A 314 -22.07 -11.87 23.90
CA ARG A 314 -21.06 -10.81 23.92
C ARG A 314 -19.71 -11.34 23.45
N ASN A 315 -19.04 -10.53 22.64
CA ASN A 315 -17.70 -10.80 22.15
C ASN A 315 -16.69 -10.82 23.32
N GLU A 316 -15.57 -11.50 23.14
CA GLU A 316 -14.60 -11.74 24.23
C GLU A 316 -14.00 -10.44 24.78
N TRP A 317 -13.66 -9.49 23.90
CA TRP A 317 -13.11 -8.18 24.30
C TRP A 317 -14.13 -7.32 25.08
N GLU A 318 -15.44 -7.43 24.78
CA GLU A 318 -16.50 -6.74 25.53
C GLU A 318 -16.56 -7.25 26.97
N ARG A 319 -16.38 -8.57 27.16
CA ARG A 319 -16.31 -9.17 28.51
C ARG A 319 -15.09 -8.63 29.25
N HIS A 320 -13.94 -8.51 28.60
CA HIS A 320 -12.75 -7.93 29.23
C HIS A 320 -12.94 -6.46 29.63
N LEU A 321 -13.59 -5.64 28.79
CA LEU A 321 -13.95 -4.26 29.13
C LEU A 321 -14.83 -4.19 30.38
N MET A 322 -15.83 -5.06 30.49
CA MET A 322 -16.73 -5.09 31.66
C MET A 322 -16.03 -5.49 32.96
N HIS A 323 -14.98 -6.31 32.87
CA HIS A 323 -14.17 -6.72 34.03
C HIS A 323 -12.97 -5.80 34.25
N HIS A 324 -12.96 -4.60 33.68
CA HIS A 324 -11.87 -3.61 33.79
C HIS A 324 -10.50 -4.12 33.31
N ASN A 325 -10.48 -5.16 32.48
CA ASN A 325 -9.27 -5.73 31.89
C ASN A 325 -8.92 -5.02 30.58
N HIS A 326 -8.71 -3.70 30.64
CA HIS A 326 -8.60 -2.83 29.46
C HIS A 326 -7.44 -3.23 28.52
N LYS A 327 -6.30 -3.63 29.08
CA LYS A 327 -5.15 -4.11 28.30
C LYS A 327 -5.49 -5.35 27.47
N LYS A 328 -6.22 -6.31 28.05
CA LYS A 328 -6.62 -7.55 27.35
C LYS A 328 -7.66 -7.25 26.28
N ALA A 329 -8.65 -6.42 26.60
CA ALA A 329 -9.66 -5.99 25.64
C ALA A 329 -9.02 -5.31 24.42
N PHE A 330 -8.13 -4.35 24.65
CA PHE A 330 -7.44 -3.66 23.58
C PHE A 330 -6.50 -4.58 22.79
N ALA A 331 -5.73 -5.44 23.46
CA ALA A 331 -4.83 -6.37 22.78
C ALA A 331 -5.56 -7.30 21.80
N LEU A 332 -6.77 -7.76 22.15
CA LEU A 332 -7.61 -8.56 21.26
C LEU A 332 -8.01 -7.79 20.00
N VAL A 333 -8.63 -6.62 20.16
CA VAL A 333 -9.10 -5.83 18.99
C VAL A 333 -7.95 -5.28 18.16
N PHE A 334 -6.82 -4.97 18.80
CA PHE A 334 -5.62 -4.48 18.11
C PHE A 334 -4.94 -5.58 17.30
N ALA A 335 -4.91 -6.81 17.81
CA ALA A 335 -4.41 -7.97 17.07
C ALA A 335 -5.33 -8.39 15.91
N GLU A 336 -6.65 -8.24 16.07
CA GLU A 336 -7.63 -8.47 15.00
C GLU A 336 -7.54 -7.43 13.86
N GLY A 337 -7.03 -6.22 14.16
CA GLY A 337 -6.85 -5.15 13.19
C GLY A 337 -8.15 -4.49 12.70
N ASP A 338 -9.29 -4.79 13.34
CA ASP A 338 -10.56 -4.14 13.02
C ASP A 338 -10.60 -2.74 13.65
N LEU A 339 -10.37 -1.72 12.82
CA LEU A 339 -10.39 -0.32 13.22
C LEU A 339 -11.69 0.10 13.92
N SER A 340 -12.84 -0.48 13.54
CA SER A 340 -14.11 -0.17 14.19
C SER A 340 -14.09 -0.64 15.64
N ASN A 341 -13.63 -1.86 15.89
CA ASN A 341 -13.53 -2.40 17.25
C ASN A 341 -12.47 -1.68 18.07
N ILE A 342 -11.32 -1.36 17.45
CA ILE A 342 -10.26 -0.55 18.08
C ILE A 342 -10.83 0.81 18.51
N TYR A 343 -11.55 1.51 17.61
CA TYR A 343 -12.20 2.77 17.94
C TYR A 343 -13.22 2.60 19.06
N SER A 344 -14.09 1.58 19.02
CA SER A 344 -15.09 1.33 20.06
C SER A 344 -14.44 1.20 21.44
N VAL A 345 -13.37 0.40 21.55
CA VAL A 345 -12.62 0.22 22.81
C VAL A 345 -11.96 1.51 23.25
N MET A 346 -11.25 2.21 22.36
CA MET A 346 -10.54 3.43 22.72
C MET A 346 -11.49 4.58 23.09
N LYS A 347 -12.62 4.72 22.38
CA LYS A 347 -13.65 5.73 22.66
C LYS A 347 -14.27 5.51 24.03
N TYR A 348 -14.61 4.27 24.36
CA TYR A 348 -15.09 3.93 25.70
C TYR A 348 -14.09 4.31 26.80
N LEU A 349 -12.80 3.96 26.61
CA LEU A 349 -11.76 4.30 27.58
C LEU A 349 -11.52 5.81 27.68
N TYR A 350 -11.60 6.54 26.57
CA TYR A 350 -11.50 7.99 26.53
C TYR A 350 -12.61 8.65 27.35
N GLU A 351 -13.87 8.29 27.12
CA GLU A 351 -15.01 8.85 27.85
C GLU A 351 -15.00 8.49 29.35
N LYS A 352 -14.40 7.35 29.71
CA LYS A 352 -14.21 6.95 31.11
C LYS A 352 -12.92 7.48 31.74
N ARG A 353 -12.10 8.27 31.02
CA ARG A 353 -10.78 8.76 31.46
C ARG A 353 -9.83 7.63 31.88
N GLN A 354 -9.90 6.50 31.18
CA GLN A 354 -9.16 5.28 31.48
C GLN A 354 -8.08 4.94 30.44
N LEU A 355 -7.80 5.82 29.48
CA LEU A 355 -6.72 5.62 28.49
C LEU A 355 -5.35 5.37 29.15
N LYS A 356 -5.05 6.04 30.26
CA LYS A 356 -3.79 5.81 30.99
C LYS A 356 -3.65 4.36 31.47
N SER A 357 -4.73 3.72 31.88
CA SER A 357 -4.70 2.32 32.34
C SER A 357 -4.37 1.32 31.23
N LEU A 358 -4.66 1.68 29.98
CA LEU A 358 -4.23 0.93 28.80
C LEU A 358 -2.72 1.07 28.58
N LEU A 359 -2.18 2.29 28.74
CA LEU A 359 -0.83 2.64 28.30
C LEU A 359 0.27 2.45 29.36
N VAL A 360 -0.08 2.39 30.65
CA VAL A 360 0.89 2.14 31.73
C VAL A 360 1.51 0.75 31.62
N ASP A 361 2.79 0.60 31.95
CA ASP A 361 3.55 -0.66 32.00
C ASP A 361 3.49 -1.51 30.71
N GLN A 362 3.41 -0.85 29.57
CA GLN A 362 3.57 -1.45 28.25
C GLN A 362 5.04 -1.68 27.90
N LYS A 363 5.28 -2.72 27.10
CA LYS A 363 6.59 -3.03 26.53
C LYS A 363 6.95 -2.05 25.42
N GLU A 364 8.24 -1.85 25.19
CA GLU A 364 8.76 -0.99 24.12
C GLU A 364 8.17 -1.33 22.74
N SER A 365 8.07 -2.62 22.41
CA SER A 365 7.48 -3.06 21.14
C SER A 365 6.04 -2.60 20.95
N PHE A 366 5.22 -2.63 22.01
CA PHE A 366 3.85 -2.13 21.98
C PHE A 366 3.82 -0.61 21.82
N VAL A 367 4.67 0.12 22.56
CA VAL A 367 4.73 1.59 22.45
C VAL A 367 5.09 2.01 21.03
N MET A 368 6.03 1.31 20.38
CA MET A 368 6.41 1.55 19.00
C MET A 368 5.26 1.26 18.03
N GLU A 369 4.66 0.08 18.12
CA GLU A 369 3.54 -0.32 17.26
C GLU A 369 2.32 0.59 17.42
N PHE A 370 1.99 0.96 18.66
CA PHE A 370 0.86 1.83 18.96
C PHE A 370 1.12 3.30 18.57
N THR A 371 2.37 3.78 18.65
CA THR A 371 2.73 5.08 18.10
C THR A 371 2.63 5.07 16.57
N GLY A 372 3.03 3.97 15.90
CA GLY A 372 2.79 3.75 14.48
C GLY A 372 1.30 3.81 14.14
N PHE A 373 0.45 3.12 14.91
CA PHE A 373 -1.01 3.22 14.78
C PHE A 373 -1.52 4.66 14.92
N ILE A 374 -1.02 5.43 15.89
CA ILE A 374 -1.41 6.84 16.03
C ILE A 374 -1.08 7.63 14.77
N VAL A 375 0.14 7.48 14.25
CA VAL A 375 0.58 8.15 13.01
C VAL A 375 -0.28 7.76 11.82
N ASP A 376 -0.58 6.47 11.69
CA ASP A 376 -1.34 5.91 10.57
C ASP A 376 -2.79 6.39 10.58
N TYR A 377 -3.42 6.54 11.74
CA TYR A 377 -4.85 6.87 11.85
C TYR A 377 -5.15 8.31 12.31
N PHE A 378 -4.13 9.16 12.43
CA PHE A 378 -4.31 10.54 12.91
C PHE A 378 -5.20 11.41 12.02
N TYR A 379 -5.31 11.11 10.72
CA TYR A 379 -6.15 11.87 9.80
C TYR A 379 -7.66 11.62 10.02
N ILE A 380 -8.03 10.63 10.85
CA ILE A 380 -9.43 10.32 11.16
C ILE A 380 -9.91 11.29 12.24
N SER A 381 -10.73 12.27 11.84
CA SER A 381 -11.20 13.34 12.73
C SER A 381 -11.82 12.84 14.03
N ASP A 382 -12.55 11.72 14.00
CA ASP A 382 -13.21 11.15 15.19
C ASP A 382 -12.22 10.49 16.16
N LEU A 383 -11.07 10.03 15.66
CA LEU A 383 -9.99 9.44 16.45
C LEU A 383 -9.04 10.50 17.01
N GLN A 384 -8.88 11.65 16.34
CA GLN A 384 -7.90 12.68 16.71
C GLN A 384 -7.90 13.05 18.20
N PRO A 385 -9.05 13.36 18.86
CA PRO A 385 -9.04 13.73 20.28
C PRO A 385 -8.49 12.62 21.18
N ILE A 386 -8.80 11.37 20.84
CA ILE A 386 -8.37 10.18 21.58
C ILE A 386 -6.86 9.96 21.36
N LEU A 387 -6.40 10.02 20.11
CA LEU A 387 -5.00 9.79 19.74
C LEU A 387 -4.08 10.88 20.32
N ILE A 388 -4.52 12.14 20.35
CA ILE A 388 -3.78 13.23 21.00
C ILE A 388 -3.61 12.94 22.49
N GLU A 389 -4.68 12.55 23.20
CA GLU A 389 -4.58 12.20 24.63
C GLU A 389 -3.64 11.01 24.85
N CYS A 390 -3.73 9.98 24.00
CA CYS A 390 -2.80 8.86 24.02
C CYS A 390 -1.34 9.31 23.85
N MET A 391 -1.04 10.20 22.90
CA MET A 391 0.32 10.72 22.71
C MET A 391 0.81 11.52 23.92
N VAL A 392 -0.04 12.32 24.55
CA VAL A 392 0.32 13.05 25.78
C VAL A 392 0.66 12.07 26.92
N ILE A 393 -0.13 11.01 27.07
CA ILE A 393 0.13 9.97 28.06
C ILE A 393 1.45 9.25 27.75
N LEU A 394 1.68 8.86 26.49
CA LEU A 394 2.93 8.21 26.07
C LEU A 394 4.14 9.13 26.31
N ALA A 395 4.05 10.41 25.94
CA ALA A 395 5.10 11.39 26.19
C ALA A 395 5.41 11.55 27.67
N SER A 396 4.39 11.46 28.53
CA SER A 396 4.56 11.52 30.00
C SER A 396 5.20 10.27 30.58
N LEU A 397 4.76 9.07 30.18
CA LEU A 397 5.21 7.81 30.76
C LEU A 397 6.53 7.30 30.15
N TYR A 398 6.74 7.55 28.85
CA TYR A 398 7.80 6.95 28.03
C TYR A 398 8.75 8.00 27.45
N ALA A 399 8.83 9.20 28.04
CA ALA A 399 9.70 10.31 27.57
C ALA A 399 11.14 9.88 27.23
N ARG A 400 11.73 8.99 28.04
CA ARG A 400 13.10 8.48 27.80
C ARG A 400 13.18 7.56 26.60
N LEU A 401 12.18 6.69 26.43
CA LEU A 401 12.09 5.75 25.32
C LEU A 401 11.86 6.48 23.99
N LEU A 402 10.98 7.47 23.99
CA LEU A 402 10.67 8.29 22.80
C LEU A 402 11.86 9.14 22.31
N LYS A 403 12.88 9.36 23.16
CA LYS A 403 14.13 10.05 22.79
C LYS A 403 15.21 9.12 22.21
N THR A 404 14.90 7.83 22.04
CA THR A 404 15.85 6.88 21.45
C THR A 404 15.79 6.97 19.93
N LYS A 405 16.90 6.63 19.27
CA LYS A 405 17.01 6.61 17.80
C LYS A 405 15.96 5.75 17.10
N ALA A 406 15.41 4.77 17.81
CA ALA A 406 14.38 3.89 17.28
C ALA A 406 13.04 4.63 17.02
N PHE A 407 12.81 5.76 17.72
CA PHE A 407 11.60 6.57 17.58
C PHE A 407 11.80 7.84 16.74
N ASP A 408 13.04 8.24 16.45
CA ASP A 408 13.34 9.49 15.72
C ASP A 408 12.55 9.60 14.41
N GLU A 409 12.60 8.57 13.57
CA GLU A 409 11.88 8.56 12.27
C GLU A 409 10.36 8.53 12.43
N LEU A 410 9.87 7.85 13.47
CA LEU A 410 8.43 7.76 13.76
C LEU A 410 7.88 9.09 14.27
N LEU A 411 8.65 9.81 15.10
CA LEU A 411 8.28 11.13 15.60
C LEU A 411 8.43 12.21 14.53
N GLU A 412 9.44 12.13 13.66
CA GLU A 412 9.55 12.97 12.46
C GLU A 412 8.33 12.75 11.54
N LEU A 413 7.94 11.50 11.31
CA LEU A 413 6.74 11.17 10.54
C LEU A 413 5.46 11.70 11.23
N PHE A 414 5.35 11.58 12.55
CA PHE A 414 4.22 12.15 13.28
C PHE A 414 4.16 13.67 13.14
N GLY A 415 5.29 14.36 13.24
CA GLY A 415 5.41 15.80 12.99
C GLY A 415 4.89 16.19 11.60
N ASN A 416 5.33 15.46 10.56
CA ASN A 416 4.84 15.67 9.19
C ASN A 416 3.33 15.47 9.06
N VAL A 417 2.76 14.47 9.75
CA VAL A 417 1.31 14.21 9.73
C VAL A 417 0.56 15.34 10.44
N LEU A 418 1.06 15.84 11.57
CA LEU A 418 0.47 16.98 12.29
C LEU A 418 0.46 18.24 11.43
N GLU A 419 1.57 18.57 10.78
CA GLU A 419 1.66 19.73 9.88
C GLU A 419 0.65 19.63 8.73
N ASP A 420 0.58 18.46 8.07
CA ASP A 420 -0.38 18.24 7.00
C ASP A 420 -1.84 18.41 7.50
N GLU A 421 -2.20 17.85 8.66
CA GLU A 421 -3.57 17.96 9.20
C GLU A 421 -3.94 19.38 9.65
N ILE A 422 -2.99 20.14 10.21
CA ILE A 422 -3.18 21.56 10.54
C ILE A 422 -3.50 22.33 9.26
N GLU A 423 -2.73 22.12 8.19
CA GLU A 423 -2.95 22.80 6.92
C GLU A 423 -4.31 22.43 6.30
N PHE A 424 -4.71 21.16 6.35
CA PHE A 424 -6.06 20.75 5.93
C PHE A 424 -7.16 21.41 6.77
N GLY A 425 -6.95 21.52 8.08
CA GLY A 425 -7.84 22.23 8.99
C GLY A 425 -8.01 23.70 8.63
N GLU A 426 -6.90 24.40 8.36
CA GLU A 426 -6.92 25.79 7.91
C GLU A 426 -7.68 25.97 6.59
N LEU A 427 -7.42 25.09 5.61
CA LEU A 427 -8.09 25.14 4.31
C LEU A 427 -9.61 24.94 4.46
N LYS A 428 -10.03 24.02 5.34
CA LYS A 428 -11.43 23.77 5.64
C LYS A 428 -12.10 25.01 6.23
N ILE A 429 -11.46 25.67 7.21
CA ILE A 429 -11.97 26.91 7.82
C ILE A 429 -12.11 28.00 6.76
N ARG A 430 -11.07 28.23 5.94
CA ARG A 430 -11.11 29.23 4.86
C ARG A 430 -12.25 28.96 3.87
N THR A 431 -12.46 27.69 3.52
CA THR A 431 -13.54 27.27 2.61
C THR A 431 -14.92 27.54 3.21
N VAL A 432 -15.11 27.21 4.49
CA VAL A 432 -16.38 27.49 5.19
C VAL A 432 -16.63 29.00 5.25
N SER A 433 -15.63 29.80 5.64
CA SER A 433 -15.76 31.27 5.67
C SER A 433 -16.07 31.87 4.30
N PHE A 434 -15.47 31.34 3.23
CA PHE A 434 -15.79 31.75 1.86
C PHE A 434 -17.24 31.41 1.50
N LEU A 435 -17.72 30.20 1.81
CA LEU A 435 -19.10 29.79 1.53
C LEU A 435 -20.11 30.64 2.32
N GLU A 436 -19.82 30.92 3.58
CA GLU A 436 -20.64 31.81 4.41
C GLU A 436 -20.77 33.21 3.83
N SER A 437 -19.75 33.74 3.13
CA SER A 437 -19.85 35.06 2.48
C SER A 437 -20.84 35.13 1.32
N PHE A 438 -21.29 34.00 0.76
CA PHE A 438 -22.36 33.95 -0.25
C PHE A 438 -23.73 33.57 0.33
N MET A 439 -23.78 33.23 1.62
CA MET A 439 -25.02 32.91 2.33
C MET A 439 -25.56 34.10 3.14
N GLN A 440 -24.81 35.20 3.17
CA GLN A 440 -25.23 36.53 3.62
C GLN A 440 -25.70 37.34 2.41
#